data_AF-A0A0K2TU92-F1
#
_entry.id   AF-A0A0K2TU92-F1
#
_cell.length_a   1.000
_cell.length_b   1.000
_cell.length_c   1.000
_cell.angle_alpha   90.00
_cell.angle_beta   90.00
_cell.angle_gamma   90.00
#
_symmetry.space_group_name_H-M   'P 1'
#
loop_
_entity.id
_entity.type
_entity.pdbx_description
1 polymer ?
#
loop_
_entity_poly.entity_id
_entity_poly.type
_entity_poly.pdbx_seq_one_letter_code
_entity_poly.pdbx_strand_id
1 'polypeptide(L)'
;MNSFYLVIIANFFQGINGKITETECVDDSEQVCQRQEGSCYIPSFQFSCPQTCGICKAKCKDYNGDCALEYMQCGFNETLVSECPKTCATCDVCEDLIDTSLCVEGLSDCLNTYMRYACRKTCLYCEDPCNDAGNDSFCKSHVSGGTCTSNAAARRMCKESCRICDPEQC
;
A
#
# COMPACT_ATOMS: atom_id res chain seq x y z
N MET A 1 -22.46 -54.06 17.09
CA MET A 1 -21.18 -53.52 17.62
C MET A 1 -20.75 -52.39 16.69
N ASN A 2 -20.98 -51.17 17.14
CA ASN A 2 -20.63 -49.92 16.45
C ASN A 2 -19.12 -49.72 16.52
N SER A 3 -18.44 -49.31 15.44
CA SER A 3 -17.08 -48.80 15.57
C SER A 3 -16.62 -48.00 14.35
N PHE A 4 -16.65 -46.68 14.54
CA PHE A 4 -15.77 -45.64 13.99
C PHE A 4 -15.70 -45.40 12.48
N TYR A 5 -16.57 -44.49 12.02
CA TYR A 5 -16.27 -43.59 10.91
C TYR A 5 -15.16 -42.61 11.34
N LEU A 6 -13.95 -42.82 10.80
CA LEU A 6 -12.88 -41.82 10.79
C LEU A 6 -13.18 -40.83 9.67
N VAL A 7 -13.90 -39.76 9.98
CA VAL A 7 -14.02 -38.60 9.08
C VAL A 7 -12.76 -37.74 9.26
N ILE A 8 -11.86 -37.83 8.29
CA ILE A 8 -10.71 -36.94 8.17
C ILE A 8 -11.25 -35.56 7.78
N ILE A 9 -11.36 -34.65 8.75
CA ILE A 9 -11.60 -33.23 8.49
C ILE A 9 -10.29 -32.64 7.99
N ALA A 10 -10.10 -32.60 6.67
CA ALA A 10 -9.09 -31.76 6.07
C ALA A 10 -9.54 -30.29 6.21
N ASN A 11 -9.06 -29.62 7.25
CA ASN A 11 -9.10 -28.16 7.31
C ASN A 11 -8.22 -27.63 6.18
N PHE A 12 -8.84 -27.30 5.05
CA PHE A 12 -8.23 -26.47 4.04
C PHE A 12 -8.03 -25.09 4.65
N PHE A 13 -6.88 -24.86 5.29
CA PHE A 13 -6.31 -23.52 5.44
C PHE A 13 -5.82 -23.07 4.04
N GLN A 14 -6.75 -22.91 3.10
CA GLN A 14 -6.48 -22.03 1.98
C GLN A 14 -6.44 -20.65 2.62
N GLY A 15 -5.25 -20.04 2.68
CA GLY A 15 -5.10 -18.66 3.09
C GLY A 15 -6.00 -17.82 2.23
N ILE A 16 -7.10 -17.36 2.81
CA ILE A 16 -8.11 -16.55 2.16
C ILE A 16 -7.53 -15.14 2.17
N ASN A 17 -6.81 -14.81 1.10
CA ASN A 17 -6.31 -13.48 0.82
C ASN A 17 -7.02 -13.02 -0.46
N GLY A 18 -7.52 -11.79 -0.46
CA GLY A 18 -8.06 -11.16 -1.65
C GLY A 18 -7.04 -11.20 -2.78
N LYS A 19 -7.51 -11.17 -4.02
CA LYS A 19 -6.65 -11.32 -5.19
C LYS A 19 -6.54 -9.98 -5.89
N ILE A 20 -5.33 -9.43 -5.97
CA ILE A 20 -5.01 -8.25 -6.77
C ILE A 20 -3.96 -8.64 -7.81
N THR A 21 -4.35 -8.66 -9.07
CA THR A 21 -3.47 -8.84 -10.22
C THR A 21 -3.82 -7.81 -11.29
N GLU A 22 -3.08 -7.82 -12.40
CA GLU A 22 -3.40 -6.98 -13.57
C GLU A 22 -4.79 -7.28 -14.17
N THR A 23 -5.27 -8.52 -14.07
CA THR A 23 -6.51 -8.96 -14.73
C THR A 23 -7.65 -9.26 -13.77
N GLU A 24 -7.35 -9.48 -12.49
CA GLU A 24 -8.33 -9.87 -11.49
C GLU A 24 -8.14 -9.03 -10.24
N CYS A 25 -9.24 -8.52 -9.70
CA CYS A 25 -9.25 -7.77 -8.48
C CYS A 25 -10.54 -8.06 -7.73
N VAL A 26 -10.47 -8.93 -6.72
CA VAL A 26 -11.65 -9.46 -6.03
C VAL A 26 -11.44 -9.50 -4.52
N ASP A 27 -12.52 -9.21 -3.82
CA ASP A 27 -12.61 -9.41 -2.38
C ASP A 27 -12.49 -10.88 -2.02
N ASP A 28 -11.87 -11.14 -0.88
CA ASP A 28 -11.77 -12.46 -0.28
C ASP A 28 -13.14 -12.99 0.18
N SER A 29 -13.89 -12.12 0.86
CA SER A 29 -15.25 -12.39 1.31
C SER A 29 -16.07 -11.11 1.28
N GLU A 30 -16.87 -10.94 0.22
CA GLU A 30 -17.70 -9.75 0.00
C GLU A 30 -18.52 -9.36 1.25
N GLN A 31 -19.16 -10.33 1.93
CA GLN A 31 -19.96 -10.06 3.13
C GLN A 31 -19.14 -9.61 4.35
N VAL A 32 -17.90 -10.07 4.48
CA VAL A 32 -17.00 -9.62 5.55
C VAL A 32 -16.49 -8.23 5.23
N CYS A 33 -16.08 -8.01 3.97
CA CYS A 33 -15.56 -6.75 3.48
C CYS A 33 -16.58 -5.61 3.62
N GLN A 34 -17.82 -5.80 3.16
CA GLN A 34 -18.89 -4.81 3.27
C GLN A 34 -19.20 -4.39 4.72
N ARG A 35 -19.08 -5.32 5.68
CA ARG A 35 -19.32 -5.01 7.10
C ARG A 35 -18.19 -4.22 7.77
N GLN A 36 -17.03 -4.16 7.13
CA GLN A 36 -15.81 -3.59 7.67
C GLN A 36 -15.19 -2.58 6.70
N GLU A 37 -15.99 -1.95 5.84
CA GLU A 37 -15.53 -0.96 4.85
C GLU A 37 -14.73 0.19 5.50
N GLY A 38 -15.10 0.58 6.72
CA GLY A 38 -14.33 1.55 7.51
C GLY A 38 -12.88 1.14 7.77
N SER A 39 -12.51 -0.13 7.65
CA SER A 39 -11.13 -0.63 7.83
C SER A 39 -10.24 -0.44 6.59
N CYS A 40 -10.75 0.14 5.51
CA CYS A 40 -10.02 0.27 4.24
C CYS A 40 -8.75 1.13 4.31
N TYR A 41 -8.49 1.88 5.37
CA TYR A 41 -7.17 2.50 5.56
C TYR A 41 -6.10 1.47 5.94
N ILE A 42 -6.45 0.30 6.49
CA ILE A 42 -5.48 -0.70 6.97
C ILE A 42 -4.95 -1.54 5.79
N PRO A 43 -3.62 -1.61 5.55
CA PRO A 43 -3.05 -2.31 4.40
C PRO A 43 -3.42 -3.80 4.28
N SER A 44 -3.49 -4.53 5.39
CA SER A 44 -3.91 -5.93 5.34
C SER A 44 -5.36 -6.08 4.89
N PHE A 45 -6.24 -5.18 5.33
CA PHE A 45 -7.65 -5.18 4.92
C PHE A 45 -7.83 -4.75 3.46
N GLN A 46 -7.03 -3.78 3.01
CA GLN A 46 -6.93 -3.39 1.61
C GLN A 46 -6.67 -4.59 0.69
N PHE A 47 -5.73 -5.46 1.08
CA PHE A 47 -5.40 -6.65 0.29
C PHE A 47 -6.46 -7.74 0.34
N SER A 48 -7.13 -7.92 1.49
CA SER A 48 -8.25 -8.86 1.63
C SER A 48 -9.52 -8.38 0.92
N CYS A 49 -9.74 -7.07 0.85
CA CYS A 49 -10.98 -6.45 0.39
C CYS A 49 -10.75 -5.36 -0.68
N PRO A 50 -10.00 -5.63 -1.76
CA PRO A 50 -9.58 -4.61 -2.70
C PRO A 50 -10.73 -4.03 -3.54
N GLN A 51 -11.79 -4.80 -3.77
CA GLN A 51 -12.96 -4.32 -4.51
C GLN A 51 -13.84 -3.45 -3.62
N THR A 52 -14.15 -3.89 -2.40
CA THR A 52 -14.89 -3.09 -1.41
C THR A 52 -14.15 -1.78 -1.13
N CYS A 53 -12.83 -1.82 -0.95
CA CYS A 53 -12.04 -0.61 -0.69
C CYS A 53 -11.82 0.27 -1.92
N GLY A 54 -12.24 -0.14 -3.11
CA GLY A 54 -12.06 0.65 -4.35
C GLY A 54 -10.67 0.58 -4.98
N ILE A 55 -9.74 -0.20 -4.43
CA ILE A 55 -8.35 -0.35 -4.90
C ILE A 55 -8.29 -0.82 -6.34
N CYS A 56 -9.24 -1.67 -6.75
CA CYS A 56 -9.30 -2.16 -8.13
C CYS A 56 -9.35 -1.04 -9.18
N LYS A 57 -9.86 0.15 -8.80
CA LYS A 57 -9.96 1.33 -9.67
C LYS A 57 -8.67 2.17 -9.70
N ALA A 58 -7.78 1.99 -8.73
CA ALA A 58 -6.53 2.74 -8.65
C ALA A 58 -5.58 2.36 -9.80
N LYS A 59 -4.91 3.38 -10.35
CA LYS A 59 -3.92 3.20 -11.44
C LYS A 59 -2.60 2.67 -10.91
N CYS A 60 -2.24 3.07 -9.70
CA CYS A 60 -1.02 2.70 -9.01
C CYS A 60 -1.38 2.04 -7.68
N LYS A 61 -1.18 0.72 -7.64
CA LYS A 61 -1.51 -0.16 -6.51
C LYS A 61 -0.47 -1.27 -6.36
N ASP A 62 -0.38 -1.79 -5.15
CA ASP A 62 0.47 -2.93 -4.85
C ASP A 62 -0.29 -4.26 -5.10
N TYR A 63 0.46 -5.29 -5.49
CA TYR A 63 -0.02 -6.63 -5.82
C TYR A 63 0.30 -7.67 -4.74
N ASN A 64 1.01 -7.25 -3.68
CA ASN A 64 1.37 -8.09 -2.56
C ASN A 64 0.94 -7.42 -1.24
N GLY A 65 0.34 -8.19 -0.32
CA GLY A 65 -0.13 -7.67 0.98
C GLY A 65 1.00 -7.29 1.94
N ASP A 66 2.21 -7.82 1.73
CA ASP A 66 3.36 -7.60 2.60
C ASP A 66 4.15 -6.33 2.25
N CYS A 67 3.79 -5.60 1.18
CA CYS A 67 4.50 -4.40 0.74
C CYS A 67 4.71 -3.38 1.88
N ALA A 68 3.69 -3.16 2.70
CA ALA A 68 3.75 -2.24 3.83
C ALA A 68 4.76 -2.66 4.92
N LEU A 69 5.15 -3.92 4.98
CA LEU A 69 6.14 -4.47 5.91
C LEU A 69 7.54 -4.52 5.29
N GLU A 70 7.62 -4.61 3.97
CA GLU A 70 8.88 -4.85 3.25
C GLU A 70 9.47 -3.61 2.56
N TYR A 71 8.89 -2.41 2.76
CA TYR A 71 9.31 -1.15 2.09
C TYR A 71 10.82 -0.84 2.14
N MET A 72 11.54 -1.31 3.16
CA MET A 72 13.00 -1.15 3.27
C MET A 72 13.77 -1.88 2.16
N GLN A 73 13.17 -2.88 1.51
CA GLN A 73 13.81 -3.66 0.45
C GLN A 73 13.63 -3.06 -0.95
N CYS A 74 12.88 -1.95 -1.11
CA CYS A 74 12.63 -1.32 -2.42
C CYS A 74 13.90 -0.90 -3.18
N GLY A 75 15.04 -0.77 -2.49
CA GLY A 75 16.33 -0.46 -3.11
C GLY A 75 17.17 -1.67 -3.55
N PHE A 76 16.75 -2.89 -3.20
CA PHE A 76 17.61 -4.09 -3.28
C PHE A 76 16.90 -5.34 -3.79
N ASN A 77 15.58 -5.43 -3.66
CA ASN A 77 14.78 -6.60 -4.05
C ASN A 77 13.92 -6.26 -5.27
N GLU A 78 14.37 -6.67 -6.46
CA GLU A 78 13.67 -6.39 -7.72
C GLU A 78 12.26 -7.01 -7.79
N THR A 79 12.07 -8.20 -7.20
CA THR A 79 10.75 -8.84 -7.11
C THR A 79 9.79 -7.94 -6.34
N LEU A 80 10.21 -7.46 -5.16
CA LEU A 80 9.39 -6.55 -4.38
C LEU A 80 9.07 -5.28 -5.16
N VAL A 81 10.04 -4.71 -5.87
CA VAL A 81 9.84 -3.50 -6.68
C VAL A 81 8.77 -3.70 -7.76
N SER A 82 8.66 -4.91 -8.32
CA SER A 82 7.63 -5.26 -9.31
C SER A 82 6.26 -5.57 -8.69
N GLU A 83 6.23 -6.18 -7.51
CA GLU A 83 5.00 -6.54 -6.80
C GLU A 83 4.41 -5.37 -6.00
N CYS A 84 5.25 -4.41 -5.62
CA CYS A 84 4.91 -3.28 -4.75
C CYS A 84 5.20 -1.93 -5.43
N PRO A 85 4.68 -1.67 -6.63
CA PRO A 85 5.06 -0.48 -7.38
C PRO A 85 4.62 0.83 -6.71
N LYS A 86 3.56 0.83 -5.91
CA LYS A 86 3.13 2.01 -5.15
C LYS A 86 4.00 2.20 -3.92
N THR A 87 4.20 1.16 -3.11
CA THR A 87 5.07 1.24 -1.92
C THR A 87 6.49 1.64 -2.29
N CYS A 88 7.04 1.13 -3.40
CA CYS A 88 8.39 1.45 -3.87
C CYS A 88 8.44 2.69 -4.79
N ALA A 89 7.34 3.42 -4.95
CA ALA A 89 7.19 4.59 -5.81
C ALA A 89 7.74 4.40 -7.24
N THR A 90 7.56 3.20 -7.81
CA THR A 90 7.84 2.95 -9.23
C THR A 90 6.67 3.39 -10.12
N CYS A 91 5.46 3.43 -9.55
CA CYS A 91 4.39 4.31 -9.98
C CYS A 91 4.15 5.36 -8.88
N ASP A 92 4.01 6.64 -9.26
CA ASP A 92 3.74 7.74 -8.33
C ASP A 92 2.65 8.63 -8.92
N VAL A 93 1.44 8.08 -8.96
CA VAL A 93 0.24 8.81 -9.39
C VAL A 93 -0.36 9.48 -8.16
N CYS A 94 -0.64 10.78 -8.25
CA CYS A 94 -1.36 11.48 -7.19
C CYS A 94 -2.86 11.14 -7.24
N GLU A 95 -3.22 10.07 -6.53
CA GLU A 95 -4.58 9.56 -6.36
C GLU A 95 -4.74 8.98 -4.96
N ASP A 96 -6.00 8.87 -4.51
CA ASP A 96 -6.32 8.01 -3.38
C ASP A 96 -6.27 6.56 -3.87
N LEU A 97 -5.68 5.69 -3.05
CA LEU A 97 -5.63 4.25 -3.31
C LEU A 97 -6.98 3.59 -3.08
N ILE A 98 -7.71 4.06 -2.08
CA ILE A 98 -9.05 3.59 -1.74
C ILE A 98 -10.12 4.56 -2.25
N ASP A 99 -11.40 4.20 -2.11
CA ASP A 99 -12.49 5.07 -2.51
C ASP A 99 -12.39 6.43 -1.81
N THR A 100 -12.38 7.52 -2.60
CA THR A 100 -12.21 8.89 -2.10
C THR A 100 -13.27 9.27 -1.07
N SER A 101 -14.47 8.69 -1.11
CA SER A 101 -15.49 8.94 -0.08
C SER A 101 -15.01 8.56 1.33
N LEU A 102 -14.33 7.41 1.47
CA LEU A 102 -13.74 6.95 2.72
C LEU A 102 -12.61 7.88 3.19
N CYS A 103 -11.83 8.42 2.25
CA CYS A 103 -10.78 9.39 2.55
C CYS A 103 -11.35 10.73 3.05
N VAL A 104 -12.45 11.21 2.46
CA VAL A 104 -13.13 12.44 2.89
C VAL A 104 -13.73 12.29 4.28
N GLU A 105 -14.31 11.13 4.59
CA GLU A 105 -14.81 10.82 5.94
C GLU A 105 -13.69 10.80 6.99
N GLY A 106 -12.51 10.29 6.61
CA GLY A 106 -11.32 10.18 7.47
C GLY A 106 -10.36 11.38 7.44
N LEU A 107 -10.76 12.53 6.89
CA LEU A 107 -9.85 13.67 6.66
C LEU A 107 -9.15 14.19 7.93
N SER A 108 -9.77 14.04 9.11
CA SER A 108 -9.15 14.41 10.39
C SER A 108 -7.90 13.58 10.73
N ASP A 109 -7.75 12.41 10.10
CA ASP A 109 -6.75 11.41 10.46
C ASP A 109 -5.59 11.38 9.46
N CYS A 110 -5.41 12.40 8.62
CA CYS A 110 -4.33 12.46 7.64
C CYS A 110 -2.91 12.31 8.24
N LEU A 111 -2.73 12.60 9.53
CA LEU A 111 -1.45 12.38 10.24
C LEU A 111 -1.16 10.88 10.49
N ASN A 112 -2.15 10.01 10.38
CA ASN A 112 -1.98 8.58 10.49
C ASN A 112 -1.23 8.05 9.24
N THR A 113 -0.18 7.28 9.45
CA THR A 113 0.65 6.72 8.36
C THR A 113 -0.15 5.93 7.32
N TYR A 114 -1.15 5.17 7.75
CA TYR A 114 -1.99 4.39 6.85
C TYR A 114 -2.95 5.26 6.06
N MET A 115 -3.56 6.27 6.70
CA MET A 115 -4.37 7.27 6.01
C MET A 115 -3.52 8.05 4.99
N ARG A 116 -2.32 8.48 5.39
CA ARG A 116 -1.36 9.16 4.50
C ARG A 116 -1.04 8.33 3.27
N TYR A 117 -0.86 7.02 3.39
CA TYR A 117 -0.62 6.14 2.24
C TYR A 117 -1.88 5.89 1.39
N ALA A 118 -3.01 5.62 2.02
CA ALA A 118 -4.26 5.26 1.35
C ALA A 118 -4.94 6.46 0.68
N CYS A 119 -4.82 7.65 1.26
CA CYS A 119 -5.57 8.86 0.91
C CYS A 119 -4.64 10.02 0.56
N ARG A 120 -3.53 9.74 -0.13
CA ARG A 120 -2.48 10.72 -0.46
C ARG A 120 -3.03 11.98 -1.12
N LYS A 121 -3.99 11.84 -2.03
CA LYS A 121 -4.56 12.98 -2.76
C LYS A 121 -5.48 13.78 -1.86
N THR A 122 -6.42 13.14 -1.18
CA THR A 122 -7.36 13.82 -0.28
C THR A 122 -6.63 14.53 0.88
N CYS A 123 -5.54 13.94 1.37
CA CYS A 123 -4.68 14.55 2.38
C CYS A 123 -3.60 15.50 1.82
N LEU A 124 -3.64 15.82 0.51
CA LEU A 124 -2.73 16.75 -0.19
C LEU A 124 -1.23 16.36 -0.14
N TYR A 125 -0.90 15.11 0.17
CA TYR A 125 0.49 14.65 0.32
C TYR A 125 1.23 14.42 -1.00
N CYS A 126 0.50 14.35 -2.12
CA CYS A 126 1.10 14.11 -3.44
C CYS A 126 0.87 15.24 -4.44
N GLU A 127 0.24 16.35 -4.03
CA GLU A 127 0.02 17.50 -4.90
C GLU A 127 1.33 18.24 -5.19
N ASP A 128 2.19 18.39 -4.17
CA ASP A 128 3.54 18.89 -4.35
C ASP A 128 4.41 17.83 -5.03
N PRO A 129 5.00 18.08 -6.22
CA PRO A 129 5.91 17.14 -6.86
C PRO A 129 7.17 16.86 -6.01
N CYS A 130 7.52 17.76 -5.10
CA CYS A 130 8.52 17.59 -4.05
C CYS A 130 7.90 17.05 -2.75
N ASN A 131 7.45 15.80 -2.77
CA ASN A 131 7.02 15.10 -1.57
C ASN A 131 7.83 13.83 -1.34
N ASP A 132 7.88 13.39 -0.10
CA ASP A 132 8.27 12.02 0.24
C ASP A 132 7.09 11.07 0.04
N ALA A 133 7.20 10.20 -0.97
CA ALA A 133 6.30 9.07 -1.17
C ALA A 133 6.60 7.89 -0.23
N GLY A 134 7.85 7.82 0.27
CA GLY A 134 8.32 6.79 1.18
C GLY A 134 7.94 7.05 2.64
N ASN A 135 8.05 6.01 3.45
CA ASN A 135 7.88 6.13 4.89
C ASN A 135 9.02 6.95 5.52
N ASP A 136 8.71 7.75 6.54
CA ASP A 136 9.67 8.55 7.32
C ASP A 136 10.93 7.78 7.75
N SER A 137 10.77 6.53 8.20
CA SER A 137 11.90 5.68 8.64
C SER A 137 12.86 5.37 7.49
N PHE A 138 12.30 5.05 6.32
CA PHE A 138 13.05 4.78 5.10
C PHE A 138 13.86 6.02 4.70
N CYS A 139 13.21 7.18 4.60
CA CYS A 139 13.88 8.41 4.18
C CYS A 139 14.93 8.89 5.17
N LYS A 140 14.64 8.84 6.48
CA LYS A 140 15.62 9.18 7.53
C LYS A 140 16.86 8.29 7.46
N SER A 141 16.70 7.01 7.19
CA SER A 141 17.84 6.08 7.09
C SER A 141 18.75 6.40 5.89
N HIS A 142 18.16 6.74 4.74
CA HIS A 142 18.92 7.12 3.54
C HIS A 142 19.59 8.49 3.65
N VAL A 143 18.94 9.47 4.28
CA VAL A 143 19.54 10.77 4.60
C VAL A 143 20.74 10.59 5.52
N SER A 144 20.56 9.87 6.62
CA SER A 144 21.63 9.65 7.63
C SER A 144 22.79 8.82 7.07
N GLY A 145 22.48 7.86 6.19
CA GLY A 145 23.48 7.03 5.52
C GLY A 145 24.15 7.69 4.31
N GLY A 146 23.76 8.89 3.91
CA GLY A 146 24.32 9.59 2.74
C GLY A 146 24.05 8.87 1.41
N THR A 147 22.98 8.08 1.31
CA THR A 147 22.67 7.23 0.14
C THR A 147 21.53 7.78 -0.72
N CYS A 148 21.06 8.99 -0.42
CA CYS A 148 20.01 9.69 -1.17
C CYS A 148 20.24 9.71 -2.69
N THR A 149 21.47 9.98 -3.15
CA THR A 149 21.77 10.11 -4.59
C THR A 149 22.16 8.79 -5.25
N SER A 150 22.72 7.84 -4.50
CA SER A 150 23.20 6.56 -5.02
C SER A 150 22.13 5.48 -5.05
N ASN A 151 21.11 5.55 -4.18
CA ASN A 151 20.02 4.59 -4.13
C ASN A 151 18.81 5.06 -4.97
N ALA A 152 18.42 4.29 -5.99
CA ALA A 152 17.34 4.66 -6.89
C ALA A 152 15.95 4.72 -6.21
N ALA A 153 15.70 3.89 -5.20
CA ALA A 153 14.47 3.96 -4.42
C ALA A 153 14.44 5.22 -3.56
N ALA A 154 15.54 5.56 -2.87
CA ALA A 154 15.66 6.80 -2.11
C ALA A 154 15.41 8.05 -2.98
N ARG A 155 15.98 8.09 -4.20
CA ARG A 155 15.74 9.22 -5.13
C ARG A 155 14.27 9.41 -5.50
N ARG A 156 13.50 8.33 -5.61
CA ARG A 156 12.08 8.38 -5.99
C ARG A 156 11.17 8.65 -4.78
N MET A 157 11.46 7.97 -3.67
CA MET A 157 10.59 7.92 -2.49
C MET A 157 10.84 9.08 -1.52
N CYS A 158 12.02 9.71 -1.54
CA CYS A 158 12.44 10.66 -0.51
C CYS A 158 12.85 12.01 -1.07
N LYS A 159 12.11 12.53 -2.07
CA LYS A 159 12.49 13.73 -2.81
C LYS A 159 12.67 14.94 -1.90
N GLU A 160 11.77 15.11 -0.93
CA GLU A 160 11.78 16.22 0.02
C GLU A 160 12.90 16.02 1.06
N SER A 161 12.90 14.89 1.76
CA SER A 161 13.91 14.55 2.78
C SER A 161 15.34 14.61 2.24
N CYS A 162 15.55 14.12 1.02
CA CYS A 162 16.86 14.12 0.36
C CYS A 162 17.17 15.42 -0.38
N ARG A 163 16.24 16.37 -0.46
CA ARG A 163 16.38 17.65 -1.20
C ARG A 163 16.77 17.44 -2.67
N ILE A 164 16.08 16.51 -3.33
CA ILE A 164 16.34 16.10 -4.72
C ILE A 164 15.38 16.79 -5.70
N CYS A 165 14.36 17.48 -5.20
CA CYS A 165 13.50 18.33 -6.02
C CYS A 165 14.11 19.72 -6.24
N ASP A 166 13.75 20.36 -7.36
CA ASP A 166 14.13 21.74 -7.65
C ASP A 166 13.17 22.69 -6.91
N PRO A 167 13.66 23.65 -6.09
CA PRO A 167 12.80 24.59 -5.37
C PRO A 167 11.93 25.48 -6.27
N GLU A 168 12.20 25.57 -7.57
CA GLU A 168 11.33 26.29 -8.53
C GLU A 168 10.07 25.51 -8.93
N GLN A 169 9.91 24.26 -8.49
CA GLN A 169 8.72 23.43 -8.74
C GLN A 169 7.80 23.28 -7.51
N CYS A 170 8.06 24.02 -6.43
CA CYS A 170 7.27 24.09 -5.19
C CYS A 170 6.41 25.36 -5.13
#